data_AF-A0A2V6DCH3-F1
#
_entry.id   AF-A0A2V6DCH3-F1
#
_cell.length_a   1.000
_cell.length_b   1.000
_cell.length_c   1.000
_cell.angle_alpha   90.00
_cell.angle_beta   90.00
_cell.angle_gamma   90.00
#
_symmetry.space_group_name_H-M   'P 1'
#
loop_
_entity.id
_entity.type
_entity.pdbx_description
1 polymer ?
#
loop_
_entity_poly.entity_id
_entity_poly.type
_entity_poly.pdbx_seq_one_letter_code
_entity_poly.pdbx_strand_id
1 'polypeptide(L)' 'MLQLQVRVNGRIRAREVRVIMGSTGEQLGVMKLSDALRRAQS' A
#
# COMPACT_ATOMS: atom_id res chain seq x y z
N MET A 1 16.88 7.49 -18.53
CA MET A 1 15.64 7.90 -17.83
C MET A 1 15.39 6.89 -16.71
N LEU A 2 15.31 7.32 -15.45
CA LEU A 2 14.98 6.42 -14.33
C LEU A 2 13.47 6.13 -14.38
N GLN A 3 13.07 4.93 -14.81
CA GLN A 3 11.69 4.48 -14.66
C GLN A 3 11.47 4.05 -13.21
N LEU A 4 10.65 4.79 -12.47
CA LEU A 4 10.21 4.39 -11.14
C LEU A 4 9.27 3.18 -11.31
N GLN A 5 9.77 1.97 -11.04
CA GLN A 5 8.92 0.79 -11.09
C GLN A 5 7.97 0.76 -9.89
N VAL A 6 6.67 0.83 -10.15
CA VAL A 6 5.64 0.68 -9.12
C VAL A 6 5.65 -0.75 -8.59
N ARG A 7 5.79 -0.87 -7.27
CA ARG A 7 5.68 -2.16 -6.56
C ARG A 7 4.25 -2.36 -6.09
N VAL A 8 3.66 -3.47 -6.49
CA VAL A 8 2.29 -3.84 -6.11
C VAL A 8 2.30 -5.07 -5.20
N ASN A 9 1.44 -5.06 -4.19
CA ASN A 9 1.17 -6.19 -3.31
C ASN A 9 2.45 -6.86 -2.77
N GLY A 10 2.65 -8.16 -3.06
CA GLY A 10 3.81 -8.93 -2.62
C GLY A 10 5.17 -8.43 -3.15
N ARG A 11 5.18 -7.51 -4.12
CA ARG A 11 6.41 -6.85 -4.60
C ARG A 11 6.82 -5.66 -3.73
N ILE A 12 5.96 -5.21 -2.81
CA ILE A 12 6.27 -4.14 -1.84
C ILE A 12 7.24 -4.68 -0.79
N ARG A 13 8.27 -3.89 -0.46
CA ARG A 13 9.34 -4.28 0.48
C ARG A 13 9.38 -3.45 1.76
N ALA A 14 8.53 -2.43 1.88
CA ALA A 14 8.42 -1.62 3.09
C ALA A 14 7.81 -2.44 4.23
N ARG A 15 8.27 -2.20 5.47
CA ARG A 15 7.70 -2.86 6.66
C ARG A 15 6.34 -2.27 7.03
N GLU A 16 6.22 -0.96 6.87
CA GLU A 16 5.02 -0.18 7.13
C GLU A 16 4.74 0.73 5.93
N VAL A 17 3.46 1.01 5.71
CA VAL A 17 2.96 1.80 4.60
C VAL A 17 1.87 2.74 5.09
N ARG A 18 1.81 3.95 4.52
CA ARG A 18 0.65 4.82 4.68
C ARG A 18 -0.40 4.39 3.66
N VAL A 19 -1.60 4.06 4.14
CA VAL A 19 -2.68 3.52 3.31
C VAL A 19 -3.71 4.61 3.03
N ILE A 20 -4.10 4.71 1.77
CA ILE A 20 -5.15 5.61 1.28
C ILE A 20 -6.13 4.76 0.49
N MET A 21 -7.42 4.89 0.79
CA MET A 21 -8.47 4.22 0.03
C MET A 21 -8.59 4.86 -1.35
N GLY A 22 -8.26 4.11 -2.41
CA GLY A 22 -8.24 4.67 -3.77
C GLY A 22 -9.59 5.18 -4.27
N SER A 23 -10.70 4.61 -3.79
CA SER A 23 -12.06 4.98 -4.19
C SER A 23 -12.59 6.26 -3.52
N THR A 24 -12.15 6.55 -2.29
CA THR A 24 -12.68 7.67 -1.49
C THR A 24 -11.65 8.74 -1.15
N GLY A 25 -10.36 8.43 -1.28
CA GLY A 25 -9.26 9.27 -0.79
C GLY A 25 -9.08 9.23 0.73
N GLU A 26 -9.84 8.40 1.45
CA GLU A 26 -9.75 8.29 2.90
C GLU A 26 -8.34 7.83 3.33
N GLN A 27 -7.75 8.53 4.30
CA GLN A 27 -6.47 8.14 4.89
C GLN A 27 -6.69 7.21 6.08
N LEU A 28 -6.27 5.96 5.95
CA LEU A 28 -6.36 4.96 7.03
C LEU A 28 -5.16 5.00 7.99
N GLY A 29 -4.19 5.88 7.73
CA GLY A 29 -2.97 6.03 8.52
C GLY A 29 -1.84 5.10 8.10
N VAL A 30 -0.83 4.99 8.96
CA VAL A 30 0.34 4.11 8.76
C VAL A 30 0.08 2.76 9.42
N MET A 31 0.33 1.66 8.71
CA MET A 31 0.16 0.30 9.22
C MET A 31 1.16 -0.68 8.62
N LYS A 32 1.26 -1.89 9.21
CA LYS A 32 2.10 -2.97 8.68
C LYS A 32 1.64 -3.34 7.27
N LEU A 33 2.60 -3.69 6.41
CA LEU A 33 2.29 -4.13 5.04
C LEU A 33 1.29 -5.29 5.02
N SER A 34 1.38 -6.24 5.96
CA SER A 34 0.44 -7.36 6.05
C SER A 34 -0.99 -6.93 6.36
N ASP A 35 -1.20 -5.90 7.17
CA ASP A 35 -2.54 -5.34 7.43
C ASP A 35 -3.09 -4.63 6.20
N ALA A 36 -2.24 -3.87 5.50
CA ALA A 36 -2.62 -3.21 4.26
C ALA A 36 -3.01 -4.21 3.16
N LEU A 37 -2.27 -5.31 3.02
CA LEU A 37 -2.57 -6.38 2.07
C LEU A 37 -3.88 -7.09 2.38
N ARG A 38 -4.22 -7.29 3.67
CA ARG A 38 -5.52 -7.85 4.07
C ARG A 38 -6.66 -6.94 3.67
N ARG A 39 -6.53 -5.63 3.89
CA ARG A 39 -7.54 -4.63 3.50
C ARG A 39 -7.74 -4.53 2.00
N ALA A 40 -6.72 -4.84 1.20
CA ALA A 40 -6.82 -4.80 -0.26
C ALA A 40 -7.54 -6.01 -0.88
N GLN A 41 -7.81 -7.07 -0.10
CA GLN A 41 -8.50 -8.29 -0.58
C GLN A 41 -10.01 -8.24 -0.41
N SER A 42 -10.53 -7.32 0.41
CA SER A 42 -11.96 -7.07 0.64
C SER A 42 -12.49 -6.02 -0.31
#